data_AF-A0A7J3A0I1-F1
#
_entry.id   AF-A0A7J3A0I1-F1
#
_cell.length_a   1.000
_cell.length_b   1.000
_cell.length_c   1.000
_cell.angle_alpha   90.00
_cell.angle_beta   90.00
_cell.angle_gamma   90.00
#
_symmetry.space_group_name_H-M   'P 1'
#
loop_
_entity.id
_entity.type
_entity.pdbx_description
1 polymer ?
#
loop_
_entity_poly.entity_id
_entity_poly.type
_entity_poly.pdbx_seq_one_letter_code
_entity_poly.pdbx_strand_id
1 'polypeptide(L)'
;MIKPLFYRSLSLLLVAPAILLLMSLALGLTGVSDRILVSIAEQTLQEVKKSLATQIQDPSALEAAIQLRKQEIYSSYGLDKPWFYRMFQMVIRIAAFDLGRTRVIKSFTGSQEV
;
A
#
# COMPACT_ATOMS: atom_id res chain seq x y z
N MET A 1 11.09 -43.08 -11.16
CA MET A 1 11.90 -42.02 -10.52
C MET A 1 11.29 -40.62 -10.50
N ILE A 2 10.13 -40.35 -11.14
CA ILE A 2 9.57 -38.98 -11.26
C ILE A 2 8.71 -38.56 -10.04
N LYS A 3 8.10 -39.52 -9.34
CA LYS A 3 7.24 -39.29 -8.15
C LYS A 3 7.88 -38.39 -7.07
N PRO A 4 9.13 -38.61 -6.60
CA PRO A 4 9.70 -37.78 -5.54
C PRO A 4 10.03 -36.34 -5.99
N LEU A 5 10.37 -36.14 -7.27
CA LEU A 5 10.61 -34.82 -7.84
C LEU A 5 9.31 -34.01 -7.90
N PHE A 6 8.21 -34.65 -8.30
CA PHE A 6 6.89 -34.02 -8.34
C PHE A 6 6.41 -33.53 -6.97
N TYR A 7 6.52 -34.36 -5.92
CA TYR A 7 6.13 -33.95 -4.56
C TYR A 7 6.99 -32.81 -4.01
N ARG A 8 8.30 -32.82 -4.30
CA ARG A 8 9.20 -31.74 -3.86
C ARG A 8 8.87 -30.43 -4.56
N SER A 9 8.69 -30.45 -5.88
CA SER A 9 8.29 -29.26 -6.65
C SER A 9 6.93 -28.73 -6.19
N LEU A 10 5.97 -29.61 -5.94
CA LEU A 10 4.65 -29.23 -5.44
C LEU A 10 4.74 -28.62 -4.03
N SER A 11 5.56 -29.19 -3.14
CA SER A 11 5.75 -28.64 -1.79
C SER A 11 6.35 -27.24 -1.83
N LEU A 12 7.33 -26.99 -2.71
CA LEU A 12 7.96 -25.68 -2.85
C LEU A 12 6.96 -24.64 -3.38
N LEU A 13 6.15 -25.02 -4.37
CA LEU A 13 5.14 -24.15 -4.96
C LEU A 13 4.02 -23.80 -3.97
N LEU A 14 3.72 -24.69 -3.01
CA LEU A 14 2.67 -24.48 -2.01
C LEU A 14 3.16 -23.68 -0.79
N VAL A 15 4.42 -23.85 -0.39
CA VAL A 15 5.02 -23.15 0.76
C VAL A 15 5.06 -21.64 0.55
N ALA A 16 5.45 -21.17 -0.64
CA ALA A 16 5.53 -19.74 -0.94
C ALA A 16 4.20 -18.98 -0.72
N PRO A 17 3.07 -19.36 -1.36
CA PRO A 17 1.78 -18.72 -1.12
C PRO A 17 1.28 -18.92 0.31
N ALA A 18 1.58 -20.06 0.95
CA ALA A 18 1.21 -20.29 2.35
C ALA A 18 1.88 -19.29 3.30
N ILE A 19 3.18 -19.02 3.11
CA ILE A 19 3.90 -18.02 3.90
C ILE A 19 3.38 -16.61 3.62
N LEU A 20 3.09 -16.27 2.35
CA LEU A 20 2.51 -14.97 2.00
C LEU A 20 1.15 -14.74 2.67
N LEU A 21 0.31 -15.77 2.72
CA LEU A 21 -0.98 -15.72 3.40
C LEU A 21 -0.81 -15.57 4.91
N LEU A 22 0.11 -16.32 5.53
CA LEU A 22 0.40 -16.20 6.96
C LEU A 22 0.91 -14.80 7.33
N MET A 23 1.83 -14.25 6.55
CA MET A 23 2.34 -12.88 6.75
C MET A 23 1.23 -11.85 6.59
N SER A 24 0.42 -11.98 5.54
CA SER A 24 -0.73 -11.11 5.29
C SER A 24 -1.73 -11.13 6.45
N LEU A 25 -2.02 -12.33 6.98
CA LEU A 25 -2.91 -12.50 8.12
C LEU A 25 -2.31 -11.91 9.41
N ALA A 26 -1.03 -12.13 9.66
CA ALA A 26 -0.33 -11.55 10.80
C ALA A 26 -0.35 -10.00 10.76
N LEU A 27 -0.04 -9.40 9.61
CA LEU A 27 -0.05 -7.94 9.42
C LEU A 27 -1.45 -7.33 9.46
N GLY A 28 -2.45 -8.06 8.94
CA GLY A 28 -3.85 -7.67 8.95
C GLY A 28 -4.44 -7.70 10.36
N LEU A 29 -4.27 -8.82 11.09
CA LEU A 29 -4.79 -8.98 12.44
C LEU A 29 -4.12 -8.05 13.46
N THR A 30 -2.83 -7.74 13.28
CA THR A 30 -2.13 -6.78 14.14
C THR A 30 -2.51 -5.32 13.85
N GLY A 31 -3.22 -5.05 12.75
CA GLY A 31 -3.58 -3.70 12.33
C GLY A 31 -2.38 -2.83 11.93
N VAL A 32 -1.19 -3.43 11.76
CA VAL A 32 0.03 -2.71 11.40
C VAL A 32 -0.12 -2.06 10.02
N SER A 33 -0.78 -2.75 9.07
CA SER A 33 -1.08 -2.20 7.75
C SER A 33 -1.93 -0.94 7.82
N ASP A 34 -3.00 -0.93 8.64
CA ASP A 34 -3.88 0.23 8.78
C ASP A 34 -3.14 1.42 9.37
N ARG A 35 -2.34 1.21 10.43
CA ARG A 35 -1.57 2.27 11.08
C ARG A 35 -0.56 2.92 10.12
N ILE A 36 0.13 2.11 9.32
CA ILE A 36 1.09 2.61 8.33
C ILE A 36 0.37 3.39 7.23
N LEU A 37 -0.73 2.86 6.69
CA LEU A 37 -1.49 3.53 5.61
C LEU A 37 -2.11 4.84 6.08
N VAL A 38 -2.64 4.90 7.31
CA VAL A 38 -3.16 6.13 7.91
C VAL A 38 -2.04 7.16 8.09
N SER A 39 -0.88 6.76 8.60
CA SER A 39 0.27 7.66 8.76
C SER A 39 0.72 8.25 7.41
N ILE A 40 0.78 7.43 6.36
CA ILE A 40 1.11 7.90 5.01
C ILE A 40 0.03 8.87 4.49
N ALA A 41 -1.25 8.56 4.71
CA ALA A 41 -2.36 9.42 4.30
C ALA A 41 -2.34 10.78 5.04
N GLU A 42 -2.01 10.80 6.32
CA GLU A 42 -1.86 12.03 7.12
C GLU A 42 -0.68 12.88 6.66
N GLN A 43 0.47 12.25 6.37
CA GLN A 43 1.63 12.94 5.82
C GLN A 43 1.29 13.58 4.46
N THR A 44 0.64 12.82 3.58
CA THR A 44 0.18 13.30 2.26
C THR A 44 -0.80 14.47 2.42
N LEU A 45 -1.74 14.37 3.37
CA LEU A 45 -2.68 15.45 3.65
C LEU A 45 -1.97 16.71 4.16
N GLN A 46 -0.92 16.57 4.96
CA GLN A 46 -0.15 17.71 5.45
C GLN A 46 0.62 18.41 4.34
N GLU A 47 1.17 17.68 3.38
CA GLU A 47 1.78 18.24 2.17
C GLU A 47 0.73 18.98 1.31
N VAL A 48 -0.43 18.37 1.10
CA VAL A 48 -1.54 18.97 0.34
C VAL A 48 -2.04 20.24 1.00
N LYS A 49 -2.20 20.26 2.33
CA LYS A 49 -2.56 21.45 3.12
C LYS A 49 -1.58 22.61 2.89
N LYS A 50 -0.27 22.34 2.94
CA LYS A 50 0.77 23.35 2.68
C LYS A 50 0.68 23.91 1.26
N SER A 51 0.42 23.04 0.28
CA SER A 51 0.28 23.46 -1.13
C SER A 51 -0.96 24.33 -1.34
N LEU A 52 -2.11 23.94 -0.75
CA LEU A 52 -3.38 24.66 -0.85
C LEU A 52 -3.34 26.00 -0.11
N ALA A 53 -2.72 26.06 1.06
CA ALA A 53 -2.55 27.31 1.82
C ALA A 53 -1.72 28.37 1.08
N THR A 54 -0.90 27.94 0.11
CA THR A 54 -0.14 28.85 -0.76
C THR A 54 -1.00 29.41 -1.90
N GLN A 55 -2.05 28.68 -2.31
CA GLN A 55 -2.89 29.03 -3.46
C GLN A 55 -4.21 29.71 -3.07
N ILE A 56 -4.77 29.38 -1.90
CA ILE A 56 -6.10 29.81 -1.46
C ILE A 56 -5.95 30.73 -0.24
N GLN A 57 -6.32 32.01 -0.42
CA GLN A 57 -6.32 33.01 0.66
C GLN A 57 -7.61 32.99 1.50
N ASP A 58 -8.71 32.46 0.98
CA ASP A 58 -9.98 32.34 1.70
C ASP A 58 -9.97 31.12 2.64
N PRO A 59 -10.09 31.32 3.97
CA PRO A 59 -10.03 30.24 4.94
C PRO A 59 -11.18 29.23 4.80
N SER A 60 -12.36 29.66 4.36
CA SER A 60 -13.53 28.78 4.23
C SER A 60 -13.42 27.85 3.02
N ALA A 61 -12.95 28.38 1.89
CA ALA A 61 -12.69 27.61 0.67
C ALA A 61 -11.51 26.64 0.87
N LEU A 62 -10.50 27.03 1.65
CA LEU A 62 -9.36 26.17 1.99
C LEU A 62 -9.80 24.93 2.78
N GLU A 63 -10.65 25.10 3.79
CA GLU A 63 -11.11 23.99 4.62
C GLU A 63 -11.96 22.98 3.83
N ALA A 64 -12.86 23.47 2.96
CA ALA A 64 -13.63 22.62 2.06
C ALA A 64 -12.74 21.81 1.10
N ALA A 65 -11.73 22.46 0.51
CA ALA A 65 -10.78 21.79 -0.39
C ALA A 65 -9.95 20.72 0.33
N ILE A 66 -9.52 20.99 1.57
CA ILE A 66 -8.76 20.03 2.39
C ILE A 66 -9.61 18.78 2.71
N GLN A 67 -10.89 18.96 3.06
CA GLN A 67 -11.77 17.82 3.37
C GLN A 67 -12.02 16.94 2.15
N LEU A 68 -12.25 17.56 0.98
CA LEU A 68 -12.41 16.82 -0.27
C LEU A 68 -11.15 15.99 -0.59
N ARG A 69 -9.96 16.61 -0.49
CA ARG A 69 -8.69 15.91 -0.71
C ARG A 69 -8.42 14.81 0.30
N LYS A 70 -8.79 15.00 1.57
CA LYS A 70 -8.69 13.95 2.58
C LYS A 70 -9.49 12.71 2.17
N GLN A 71 -10.72 12.89 1.72
CA GLN A 71 -11.59 11.78 1.32
C GLN A 71 -11.04 11.05 0.08
N GLU A 72 -10.56 11.80 -0.92
CA GLU A 72 -9.89 11.22 -2.10
C GLU A 72 -8.65 10.40 -1.71
N ILE A 73 -7.80 10.94 -0.83
CA ILE A 73 -6.59 10.26 -0.35
C ILE A 73 -6.96 8.96 0.35
N TYR A 74 -7.89 9.00 1.30
CA TYR A 74 -8.29 7.81 2.06
C TYR A 74 -8.87 6.72 1.16
N SER A 75 -9.70 7.09 0.19
CA SER A 75 -10.23 6.17 -0.82
C SER A 75 -9.12 5.58 -1.71
N SER A 76 -8.15 6.39 -2.13
CA SER A 76 -7.04 5.95 -2.98
C SER A 76 -6.14 4.92 -2.31
N TYR A 77 -5.95 5.01 -0.98
CA TYR A 77 -5.21 4.03 -0.19
C TYR A 77 -6.07 2.82 0.23
N GLY A 78 -7.36 2.81 -0.09
CA GLY A 78 -8.28 1.73 0.30
C GLY A 78 -8.61 1.73 1.80
N LEU A 79 -8.38 2.85 2.50
CA LEU A 79 -8.69 2.98 3.92
C LEU A 79 -10.21 2.95 4.18
N ASP A 80 -11.02 3.08 3.13
CA ASP A 80 -12.48 2.87 3.09
C ASP A 80 -12.88 1.39 3.09
N LYS A 81 -11.95 0.47 2.77
CA LYS A 81 -12.22 -0.97 2.64
C LYS A 81 -11.61 -1.77 3.79
N PRO A 82 -12.22 -2.91 4.16
CA PRO A 82 -11.63 -3.82 5.12
C PRO A 82 -10.25 -4.30 4.69
N TRP A 83 -9.34 -4.45 5.66
CA TRP A 83 -7.95 -4.87 5.42
C TRP A 83 -7.84 -6.17 4.60
N PHE A 84 -8.74 -7.14 4.82
CA PHE A 84 -8.70 -8.43 4.14
C PHE A 84 -8.90 -8.29 2.63
N TYR A 85 -9.72 -7.34 2.20
CA TYR A 85 -9.99 -7.10 0.78
C TYR A 85 -8.75 -6.54 0.08
N ARG A 86 -8.02 -5.63 0.73
CA ARG A 86 -6.78 -5.05 0.19
C ARG A 86 -5.64 -6.06 0.16
N MET A 87 -5.46 -6.78 1.27
CA MET A 87 -4.33 -7.68 1.45
C MET A 87 -4.44 -8.92 0.56
N PHE A 88 -5.65 -9.45 0.37
CA PHE A 88 -5.87 -10.60 -0.52
C PHE A 88 -5.52 -10.28 -1.98
N GLN A 89 -5.89 -9.09 -2.46
CA GLN A 89 -5.50 -8.64 -3.81
C GLN A 89 -3.99 -8.53 -3.97
N MET A 90 -3.27 -8.06 -2.95
CA MET A 90 -1.80 -7.97 -2.97
C MET A 90 -1.14 -9.35 -2.98
N VAL A 91 -1.64 -10.29 -2.18
CA VAL A 91 -1.15 -11.69 -2.18
C VAL A 91 -1.33 -12.34 -3.54
N ILE A 92 -2.48 -12.14 -4.20
CA ILE A 92 -2.72 -12.67 -5.56
C ILE A 92 -1.75 -12.07 -6.56
N ARG A 93 -1.50 -10.76 -6.52
CA ARG A 93 -0.53 -10.11 -7.41
C ARG A 93 0.88 -10.68 -7.23
N ILE A 94 1.34 -10.82 -5.98
CA ILE A 94 2.66 -11.41 -5.70
C ILE A 94 2.72 -12.87 -6.17
N ALA A 95 1.66 -13.65 -5.96
CA ALA A 95 1.57 -15.03 -6.45
C ALA A 95 1.58 -15.11 -7.98
N ALA A 96 1.04 -14.11 -8.67
CA ALA A 96 1.09 -13.94 -10.11
C ALA A 96 2.40 -13.28 -10.61
N PHE A 97 3.40 -13.11 -9.73
CA PHE A 97 4.66 -12.42 -10.00
C PHE A 97 4.50 -10.96 -10.47
N ASP A 98 3.35 -10.35 -10.19
CA ASP A 98 3.13 -8.92 -10.34
C ASP A 98 3.55 -8.21 -9.06
N LEU A 99 4.84 -7.89 -8.98
CA LEU A 99 5.45 -7.22 -7.83
C LEU A 99 5.17 -5.70 -7.80
N GLY A 100 4.32 -5.21 -8.71
CA GLY A 100 4.02 -3.80 -8.89
C GLY A 100 5.15 -3.03 -9.58
N ARG A 101 4.92 -1.73 -9.79
CA ARG A 101 5.97 -0.82 -10.27
C ARG A 101 6.72 -0.26 -9.07
N THR A 102 8.04 -0.31 -9.09
CA THR A 102 8.88 0.50 -8.21
C THR A 102 8.57 1.97 -8.46
N ARG A 103 7.77 2.57 -7.57
CA ARG A 103 7.83 4.03 -7.40
C ARG A 103 9.21 4.28 -6.82
N VAL A 104 10.13 4.72 -7.67
CA VAL A 104 11.44 5.21 -7.23
C VAL A 104 11.15 6.18 -6.09
N ILE A 105 11.50 5.75 -4.87
CA ILE A 105 11.49 6.64 -3.72
C ILE A 105 12.53 7.67 -4.10
N LYS A 106 12.08 8.85 -4.54
CA LYS A 106 12.95 10.02 -4.67
C LYS A 106 13.36 10.34 -3.25
N SER A 107 14.44 9.70 -2.78
CA SER A 107 15.12 10.12 -1.58
C SER A 107 15.53 11.58 -1.79
N PHE A 108 15.51 12.36 -0.71
CA PHE A 108 15.88 13.78 -0.66
C PHE A 108 17.36 14.05 -1.01
N THR A 109 18.05 13.11 -1.66
CA THR A 109 19.42 13.24 -2.12
C THR A 109 19.43 12.82 -3.58
N GLY A 110 19.43 13.82 -4.46
CA GLY A 110 19.51 13.60 -5.89
C GLY A 110 20.83 12.91 -6.22
N SER A 111 20.74 11.68 -6.72
CA SER A 111 21.67 11.18 -7.72
C SER A 111 20.94 10.14 -8.55
N GLN A 112 20.67 10.50 -9.81
CA GLN A 112 20.36 9.53 -10.84
C GLN A 112 21.65 8.85 -11.23
N GLU A 113 21.67 7.52 -11.18
CA GLU A 113 22.50 6.76 -12.11
C GLU A 113 21.59 5.72 -12.76
N VAL A 114 21.81 5.57 -14.06
CA VAL A 114 20.83 5.24 -15.11
C VAL A 114 20.54 3.74 -15.18
#